data_AF-A0AAW0Z576-F1
#
_entry.id   AF-A0AAW0Z576-F1
#
_cell.length_a   1.000
_cell.length_b   1.000
_cell.length_c   1.000
_cell.angle_alpha   90.00
_cell.angle_beta   90.00
_cell.angle_gamma   90.00
#
_symmetry.space_group_name_H-M   'P 1'
#
loop_
_entity.id
_entity.type
_entity.pdbx_description
1 polymer ?
#
loop_
_entity_poly.entity_id
_entity_poly.type
_entity_poly.pdbx_seq_one_letter_code
_entity_poly.pdbx_strand_id
1 'polypeptide(L)'
;MPHVRKTEYKVPSNDHQLKYVEVIQRHHKRTPYASNTFFKEDIPWDCTDSGPYAGAKDTNGLQTTGIYWQGLENTLNPFEDTVGPGFINSTCQFPGITSQGIEDAWVHGKDFYGVYGDLLQFLPLSEEKEKYTFRVSNGVITSQTLSGFAKGLFPSIKEYPAYVQASNIDSLAPSFSCNLRSAIGSQITDISSTWGVHLNESLALRERFNNVSGIEENDTAGWATSWDHPYDNLSAKQCHGKPLPCSVNNTAICLSQDDANAIYRLGNYEYAYRWRMAENSTLYSALTMGPWFLELQGHMKGIMDGSNIVKYYHNFAHDGSVAPVLGLLQIDQPVWPGMGSEVVFELWQKSSSSSYYVRVMFDGQPLKTSTPLGVLDMISWEQFEGYLKDTIPADLVGICNSVKSSSS
;
A
#
# COMPACT_ATOMS: atom_id res chain seq x y z
N MET A 1 5.34 -12.28 -5.27
CA MET A 1 5.82 -10.88 -5.37
C MET A 1 7.22 -10.81 -4.80
N PRO A 2 8.03 -9.80 -5.14
CA PRO A 2 9.26 -9.49 -4.40
C PRO A 2 8.92 -9.03 -2.97
N HIS A 3 9.56 -9.65 -1.98
CA HIS A 3 9.45 -9.36 -0.54
C HIS A 3 10.62 -10.07 0.16
N VAL A 4 10.79 -9.90 1.47
CA VAL A 4 11.84 -10.60 2.22
C VAL A 4 11.62 -12.12 2.18
N ARG A 5 12.60 -12.84 1.63
CA ARG A 5 12.60 -14.31 1.58
C ARG A 5 13.98 -14.84 1.90
N LYS A 6 14.03 -16.05 2.46
CA LYS A 6 15.29 -16.74 2.83
C LYS A 6 16.32 -16.79 1.69
N THR A 7 15.86 -16.93 0.46
CA THR A 7 16.71 -17.14 -0.73
C THR A 7 17.56 -15.92 -1.09
N GLU A 8 17.05 -14.72 -0.86
CA GLU A 8 17.76 -13.46 -1.17
C GLU A 8 18.24 -12.71 0.07
N TYR A 9 17.74 -13.05 1.26
CA TYR A 9 18.09 -12.35 2.49
C TYR A 9 19.58 -12.54 2.85
N LYS A 10 20.31 -11.43 2.94
CA LYS A 10 21.69 -11.40 3.41
C LYS A 10 21.71 -11.13 4.90
N VAL A 11 22.19 -12.10 5.68
CA VAL A 11 22.35 -11.97 7.13
C VAL A 11 23.51 -11.00 7.41
N PRO A 12 23.29 -9.93 8.21
CA PRO A 12 24.36 -9.06 8.66
C PRO A 12 25.44 -9.83 9.47
N SER A 13 26.59 -9.19 9.67
CA SER A 13 27.68 -9.79 10.44
C SER A 13 27.25 -10.18 11.87
N ASN A 14 27.81 -11.28 12.38
CA ASN A 14 27.48 -11.85 13.70
C ASN A 14 27.83 -10.94 14.89
N ASP A 15 28.53 -9.83 14.67
CA ASP A 15 28.78 -8.78 15.67
C ASP A 15 27.60 -7.82 15.83
N HIS A 16 26.52 -8.01 15.07
CA HIS A 16 25.27 -7.27 15.18
C HIS A 16 24.12 -8.20 15.60
N GLN A 17 23.33 -7.74 16.56
CA GLN A 17 22.15 -8.44 17.04
C GLN A 17 20.89 -7.67 16.64
N LEU A 18 19.96 -8.34 15.96
CA LEU A 18 18.65 -7.77 15.62
C LEU A 18 17.84 -7.53 16.91
N LYS A 19 17.28 -6.33 17.05
CA LYS A 19 16.51 -5.90 18.22
C LYS A 19 15.04 -5.65 17.90
N TYR A 20 14.75 -5.15 16.71
CA TYR A 20 13.41 -4.76 16.31
C TYR A 20 13.21 -4.87 14.81
N VAL A 21 12.00 -5.24 14.40
CA VAL A 21 11.55 -5.22 13.01
C VAL A 21 10.20 -4.52 12.93
N GLU A 22 10.10 -3.47 12.13
CA GLU A 22 8.83 -2.84 11.78
C GLU A 22 8.63 -2.85 10.26
N VAL A 23 7.46 -3.26 9.81
CA VAL A 23 7.12 -3.42 8.40
C VAL A 23 5.95 -2.54 8.04
N ILE A 24 5.98 -1.96 6.85
CA ILE A 24 4.80 -1.42 6.17
C ILE A 24 4.62 -2.13 4.83
N GLN A 25 3.47 -2.77 4.64
CA GLN A 25 3.17 -3.61 3.48
C GLN A 25 1.90 -3.12 2.78
N ARG A 26 1.93 -3.02 1.44
CA ARG A 26 0.72 -2.84 0.64
C ARG A 26 -0.14 -4.10 0.70
N HIS A 27 -1.46 -3.95 0.71
CA HIS A 27 -2.40 -5.07 0.53
C HIS A 27 -2.05 -5.93 -0.72
N HIS A 28 -2.50 -7.18 -0.72
CA HIS A 28 -2.29 -8.12 -1.85
C HIS A 28 -3.35 -7.97 -2.95
N LYS A 29 -3.35 -8.90 -3.92
CA LYS A 29 -4.28 -8.93 -5.06
C LYS A 29 -5.74 -8.78 -4.62
N ARG A 30 -6.45 -7.90 -5.32
CA ARG A 30 -7.86 -7.58 -5.08
C ARG A 30 -8.61 -7.37 -6.38
N THR A 31 -9.93 -7.31 -6.29
CA THR A 31 -10.75 -6.66 -7.31
C THR A 31 -10.36 -5.18 -7.46
N PRO A 32 -10.61 -4.53 -8.60
CA PRO A 32 -10.39 -3.09 -8.74
C PRO A 32 -11.29 -2.29 -7.79
N TYR A 33 -10.99 -1.02 -7.59
CA TYR A 33 -11.92 -0.11 -6.92
C TYR A 33 -13.20 0.06 -7.75
N ALA A 34 -14.35 0.20 -7.09
CA ALA A 34 -15.63 0.41 -7.77
C ALA A 34 -15.64 1.70 -8.64
N SER A 35 -14.93 2.75 -8.21
CA SER A 35 -14.76 3.98 -9.00
C SER A 35 -13.87 3.80 -10.24
N ASN A 36 -13.16 2.67 -10.31
CA ASN A 36 -12.16 2.37 -11.34
C ASN A 36 -12.67 1.25 -12.26
N THR A 37 -13.99 1.09 -12.39
CA THR A 37 -14.63 0.17 -13.33
C THR A 37 -15.24 0.92 -14.50
N PHE A 38 -15.36 0.29 -15.66
CA PHE A 38 -16.14 0.88 -16.75
C PHE A 38 -17.60 0.97 -16.33
N PHE A 39 -18.41 1.74 -17.09
CA PHE A 39 -19.85 1.72 -16.88
C PHE A 39 -20.40 0.30 -17.06
N LYS A 40 -19.83 -0.49 -17.99
CA LYS A 40 -20.19 -1.89 -18.21
C LYS A 40 -18.98 -2.74 -18.57
N GLU A 41 -18.75 -3.80 -17.80
CA GLU A 41 -17.71 -4.81 -18.05
C GLU A 41 -18.30 -6.22 -18.14
N ASP A 42 -17.77 -7.03 -19.06
CA ASP A 42 -18.19 -8.41 -19.34
C ASP A 42 -17.18 -9.46 -18.89
N ILE A 43 -16.06 -9.05 -18.27
CA ILE A 43 -15.06 -9.94 -17.69
C ILE A 43 -15.53 -10.36 -16.29
N PRO A 44 -15.80 -11.65 -16.05
CA PRO A 44 -16.44 -12.08 -14.81
C PRO A 44 -15.51 -11.98 -13.60
N TRP A 45 -16.06 -11.55 -12.47
CA TRP A 45 -15.48 -11.70 -11.14
C TRP A 45 -16.39 -12.57 -10.30
N ASP A 46 -15.89 -13.74 -9.92
CA ASP A 46 -16.62 -14.72 -9.13
C ASP A 46 -15.94 -14.89 -7.77
N CYS A 47 -16.68 -14.55 -6.72
CA CYS A 47 -16.33 -14.71 -5.34
C CYS A 47 -17.34 -15.61 -4.60
N THR A 48 -18.13 -16.44 -5.29
CA THR A 48 -19.05 -17.38 -4.65
C THR A 48 -18.30 -18.24 -3.62
N ASP A 49 -18.89 -18.38 -2.43
CA ASP A 49 -18.32 -19.08 -1.28
C ASP A 49 -16.96 -18.55 -0.80
N SER A 50 -16.63 -17.31 -1.16
CA SER A 50 -15.42 -16.61 -0.72
C SER A 50 -15.75 -15.16 -0.37
N GLY A 51 -14.86 -14.51 0.39
CA GLY A 51 -15.02 -13.12 0.77
C GLY A 51 -14.59 -12.84 2.20
N PRO A 52 -14.54 -11.56 2.59
CA PRO A 52 -14.19 -11.18 3.94
C PRO A 52 -15.23 -11.66 4.95
N TYR A 53 -14.77 -12.23 6.05
CA TYR A 53 -15.64 -12.45 7.20
C TYR A 53 -16.05 -11.10 7.81
N ALA A 54 -17.34 -10.96 8.07
CA ALA A 54 -17.99 -9.85 8.76
C ALA A 54 -18.63 -10.39 10.05
N GLY A 55 -18.37 -9.76 11.18
CA GLY A 55 -18.93 -10.22 12.44
C GLY A 55 -18.36 -9.44 13.62
N ALA A 56 -18.89 -9.71 14.81
CA ALA A 56 -18.40 -9.17 16.06
C ALA A 56 -17.76 -10.26 16.90
N LYS A 57 -16.72 -9.89 17.65
CA LYS A 57 -16.14 -10.73 18.70
C LYS A 57 -16.82 -10.41 20.02
N ASP A 58 -17.21 -11.44 20.76
CA ASP A 58 -17.69 -11.30 22.14
C ASP A 58 -16.56 -11.61 23.13
N THR A 59 -16.55 -10.90 24.26
CA THR A 59 -15.59 -11.10 25.35
C THR A 59 -16.12 -12.02 26.46
N ASN A 60 -17.40 -12.40 26.40
CA ASN A 60 -18.09 -13.20 27.42
C ASN A 60 -18.19 -14.69 27.04
N GLY A 61 -17.44 -15.12 26.02
CA GLY A 61 -17.32 -16.52 25.61
C GLY A 61 -18.32 -16.99 24.55
N LEU A 62 -19.20 -16.10 24.06
CA LEU A 62 -20.07 -16.42 22.93
C LEU A 62 -19.25 -16.59 21.65
N GLN A 63 -19.28 -17.79 21.07
CA GLN A 63 -18.70 -18.05 19.76
C GLN A 63 -19.67 -17.53 18.69
N THR A 64 -19.29 -16.49 17.96
CA THR A 64 -20.10 -15.94 16.89
C THR A 64 -19.99 -16.77 15.61
N THR A 65 -21.09 -16.87 14.88
CA THR A 65 -21.11 -17.53 13.57
C THR A 65 -20.33 -16.70 12.56
N GLY A 66 -19.43 -17.33 11.80
CA GLY A 66 -18.75 -16.67 10.69
C GLY A 66 -19.76 -16.30 9.60
N ILE A 67 -19.95 -15.00 9.37
CA ILE A 67 -20.70 -14.46 8.24
C ILE A 67 -19.66 -13.89 7.27
N TYR A 68 -19.84 -14.08 5.97
CA TYR A 68 -19.05 -13.39 4.96
C TYR A 68 -20.00 -12.73 3.97
N TRP A 69 -19.56 -11.64 3.37
CA TRP A 69 -20.38 -10.87 2.44
C TRP A 69 -20.09 -11.26 1.00
N GLN A 70 -21.16 -11.34 0.19
CA GLN A 70 -21.09 -11.49 -1.26
C GLN A 70 -21.70 -10.24 -1.92
N GLY A 71 -21.24 -9.91 -3.12
CA GLY A 71 -21.86 -8.91 -3.97
C GLY A 71 -23.28 -9.32 -4.33
N LEU A 72 -24.20 -8.36 -4.33
CA LEU A 72 -25.59 -8.56 -4.72
C LEU A 72 -25.97 -7.47 -5.71
N GLU A 73 -26.40 -7.90 -6.90
CA GLU A 73 -27.05 -7.06 -7.91
C GLU A 73 -28.53 -7.44 -7.97
N ASN A 74 -29.39 -6.44 -8.15
CA ASN A 74 -30.83 -6.58 -8.27
C ASN A 74 -31.36 -5.51 -9.22
N THR A 75 -31.64 -5.92 -10.47
CA THR A 75 -32.12 -5.03 -11.55
C THR A 75 -33.46 -4.33 -11.25
N LEU A 76 -34.15 -4.67 -10.15
CA LEU A 76 -35.32 -3.92 -9.66
C LEU A 76 -34.93 -2.64 -8.91
N ASN A 77 -33.66 -2.49 -8.51
CA ASN A 77 -33.12 -1.29 -7.90
C ASN A 77 -32.77 -0.29 -9.02
N PRO A 78 -33.55 0.79 -9.23
CA PRO A 78 -33.33 1.71 -10.34
C PRO A 78 -32.02 2.50 -10.24
N PHE A 79 -31.32 2.45 -9.10
CA PHE A 79 -30.01 3.08 -8.94
C PHE A 79 -28.86 2.25 -9.52
N GLU A 80 -29.03 0.94 -9.75
CA GLU A 80 -27.97 0.09 -10.31
C GLU A 80 -27.55 0.55 -11.72
N ASP A 81 -28.48 1.10 -12.49
CA ASP A 81 -28.19 1.67 -13.80
C ASP A 81 -27.57 3.08 -13.74
N THR A 82 -27.52 3.73 -12.56
CA THR A 82 -27.07 5.14 -12.42
C THR A 82 -25.61 5.30 -11.99
N VAL A 83 -25.06 4.30 -11.30
CA VAL A 83 -23.66 4.28 -10.86
C VAL A 83 -22.79 3.35 -11.72
N GLY A 84 -23.39 2.81 -12.79
CA GLY A 84 -22.82 1.88 -13.76
C GLY A 84 -23.15 0.43 -13.41
N PRO A 85 -23.55 -0.43 -14.36
CA PRO A 85 -23.40 -1.85 -14.18
C PRO A 85 -21.90 -2.22 -14.33
N GLY A 86 -21.07 -1.91 -13.33
CA GLY A 86 -19.62 -2.17 -13.32
C GLY A 86 -19.22 -3.54 -13.88
N PHE A 87 -19.14 -4.58 -13.05
CA PHE A 87 -18.94 -5.97 -13.52
C PHE A 87 -20.22 -6.76 -13.42
N ILE A 88 -20.92 -6.92 -14.54
CA ILE A 88 -22.24 -7.55 -14.56
C ILE A 88 -22.19 -8.98 -14.02
N ASN A 89 -23.15 -9.31 -13.15
CA ASN A 89 -23.28 -10.62 -12.49
C ASN A 89 -22.09 -10.98 -11.59
N SER A 90 -21.31 -10.00 -11.12
CA SER A 90 -20.23 -10.26 -10.18
C SER A 90 -20.78 -10.63 -8.80
N THR A 91 -20.25 -11.69 -8.20
CA THR A 91 -20.52 -12.05 -6.79
C THR A 91 -19.49 -11.46 -5.83
N CYS A 92 -18.51 -10.71 -6.35
CA CYS A 92 -17.46 -10.03 -5.57
C CYS A 92 -17.88 -8.65 -5.06
N GLN A 93 -17.21 -8.18 -4.00
CA GLN A 93 -17.21 -6.79 -3.56
C GLN A 93 -16.06 -6.01 -4.21
N PHE A 94 -16.22 -4.69 -4.40
CA PHE A 94 -15.25 -3.81 -5.04
C PHE A 94 -14.94 -2.58 -4.17
N PRO A 95 -13.69 -2.41 -3.69
CA PRO A 95 -12.60 -3.38 -3.71
C PRO A 95 -12.82 -4.51 -2.67
N GLY A 96 -12.27 -5.69 -2.95
CA GLY A 96 -12.20 -6.82 -2.04
C GLY A 96 -11.00 -7.70 -2.35
N ILE A 97 -10.30 -8.19 -1.33
CA ILE A 97 -9.23 -9.19 -1.53
C ILE A 97 -9.84 -10.42 -2.19
N THR A 98 -9.10 -11.04 -3.10
CA THR A 98 -9.52 -12.29 -3.74
C THR A 98 -8.89 -13.49 -3.04
N SER A 99 -9.36 -14.70 -3.33
CA SER A 99 -8.72 -15.93 -2.86
C SER A 99 -7.24 -16.02 -3.27
N GLN A 100 -6.90 -15.59 -4.50
CA GLN A 100 -5.51 -15.52 -4.94
C GLN A 100 -4.70 -14.49 -4.13
N GLY A 101 -5.30 -13.36 -3.76
CA GLY A 101 -4.66 -12.38 -2.89
C GLY A 101 -4.44 -12.89 -1.46
N ILE A 102 -5.37 -13.69 -0.93
CA ILE A 102 -5.19 -14.38 0.35
C ILE A 102 -4.06 -15.42 0.28
N GLU A 103 -3.98 -16.20 -0.80
CA GLU A 103 -2.87 -17.14 -1.01
C GLU A 103 -1.53 -16.42 -1.12
N ASP A 104 -1.45 -15.32 -1.88
CA ASP A 104 -0.23 -14.51 -1.98
C ASP A 104 0.18 -13.96 -0.60
N ALA A 105 -0.79 -13.50 0.20
CA ALA A 105 -0.55 -13.04 1.57
C ALA A 105 -0.05 -14.17 2.47
N TRP A 106 -0.63 -15.37 2.37
CA TRP A 106 -0.20 -16.55 3.11
C TRP A 106 1.23 -16.96 2.77
N VAL A 107 1.60 -16.96 1.48
CA VAL A 107 2.98 -17.21 1.04
C VAL A 107 3.92 -16.14 1.60
N HIS A 108 3.54 -14.86 1.52
CA HIS A 108 4.31 -13.76 2.08
C HIS A 108 4.56 -13.98 3.59
N GLY A 109 3.53 -14.31 4.38
CA GLY A 109 3.68 -14.60 5.81
C GLY A 109 4.64 -15.77 6.10
N LYS A 110 4.59 -16.83 5.30
CA LYS A 110 5.53 -17.97 5.42
C LYS A 110 6.96 -17.59 5.10
N ASP A 111 7.15 -16.82 4.06
CA ASP A 111 8.47 -16.36 3.63
C ASP A 111 9.09 -15.41 4.66
N PHE A 112 8.28 -14.51 5.20
CA PHE A 112 8.64 -13.61 6.30
C PHE A 112 9.05 -14.40 7.55
N TYR A 113 8.26 -15.40 7.95
CA TYR A 113 8.63 -16.33 9.02
C TYR A 113 9.94 -17.06 8.68
N GLY A 114 10.14 -17.40 7.41
CA GLY A 114 11.37 -18.01 6.97
C GLY A 114 12.62 -17.15 7.27
N VAL A 115 12.55 -15.85 7.04
CA VAL A 115 13.67 -14.94 7.35
C VAL A 115 13.79 -14.73 8.86
N TYR A 116 12.74 -14.22 9.50
CA TYR A 116 12.84 -13.73 10.87
C TYR A 116 12.61 -14.81 11.92
N GLY A 117 11.91 -15.89 11.61
CA GLY A 117 11.65 -17.03 12.49
C GLY A 117 12.71 -18.13 12.35
N ASP A 118 12.97 -18.60 11.13
CA ASP A 118 13.90 -19.73 10.94
C ASP A 118 15.36 -19.28 10.80
N LEU A 119 15.66 -18.35 9.89
CA LEU A 119 17.03 -17.97 9.56
C LEU A 119 17.67 -17.12 10.67
N LEU A 120 16.96 -16.11 11.16
CA LEU A 120 17.46 -15.21 12.21
C LEU A 120 17.04 -15.62 13.62
N GLN A 121 16.07 -16.52 13.77
CA GLN A 121 15.53 -16.94 15.08
C GLN A 121 15.15 -15.74 15.97
N PHE A 122 14.61 -14.69 15.35
CA PHE A 122 14.32 -13.41 15.97
C PHE A 122 12.86 -13.27 16.40
N LEU A 123 11.91 -13.76 15.59
CA LEU A 123 10.49 -13.59 15.88
C LEU A 123 10.14 -14.15 17.28
N PRO A 124 9.24 -13.47 18.02
CA PRO A 124 8.66 -14.04 19.22
C PRO A 124 7.96 -15.37 18.93
N LEU A 125 7.79 -16.18 19.98
CA LEU A 125 6.91 -17.34 19.91
C LEU A 125 5.45 -16.90 19.70
N SER A 126 4.64 -17.79 19.13
CA SER A 126 3.25 -17.49 18.77
C SER A 126 2.35 -17.11 19.95
N GLU A 127 2.73 -17.54 21.15
CA GLU A 127 2.08 -17.29 22.42
C GLU A 127 2.50 -15.97 23.08
N GLU A 128 3.64 -15.38 22.69
CA GLU A 128 4.17 -14.11 23.20
C GLU A 128 3.50 -12.92 22.51
N LYS A 129 2.16 -12.86 22.59
CA LYS A 129 1.31 -11.89 21.86
C LYS A 129 1.61 -10.44 22.20
N GLU A 130 2.24 -10.17 23.33
CA GLU A 130 2.68 -8.84 23.76
C GLU A 130 3.96 -8.36 23.06
N LYS A 131 4.71 -9.27 22.41
CA LYS A 131 5.98 -8.96 21.74
C LYS A 131 5.82 -8.71 20.23
N TYR A 132 4.61 -8.86 19.69
CA TYR A 132 4.36 -8.50 18.31
C TYR A 132 2.99 -7.85 18.11
N THR A 133 2.91 -6.95 17.13
CA THR A 133 1.73 -6.12 16.88
C THR A 133 1.38 -6.09 15.40
N PHE A 134 0.07 -6.18 15.12
CA PHE A 134 -0.49 -5.94 13.79
C PHE A 134 -1.32 -4.67 13.78
N ARG A 135 -1.09 -3.82 12.79
CA ARG A 135 -1.91 -2.63 12.53
C ARG A 135 -2.43 -2.67 11.10
N VAL A 136 -3.68 -2.28 10.93
CA VAL A 136 -4.35 -2.17 9.63
C VAL A 136 -4.85 -0.74 9.46
N SER A 137 -4.98 -0.31 8.20
CA SER A 137 -5.67 0.94 7.89
C SER A 137 -7.19 0.80 8.06
N ASN A 138 -7.90 1.93 7.95
CA ASN A 138 -9.36 1.94 7.83
C ASN A 138 -9.90 1.27 6.54
N GLY A 139 -9.05 0.93 5.57
CA GLY A 139 -9.45 0.24 4.34
C GLY A 139 -9.60 -1.28 4.54
N VAL A 140 -10.77 -1.83 4.19
CA VAL A 140 -11.14 -3.24 4.46
C VAL A 140 -10.15 -4.27 3.91
N ILE A 141 -9.53 -4.00 2.76
CA ILE A 141 -8.57 -4.91 2.10
C ILE A 141 -7.28 -5.14 2.90
N THR A 142 -6.94 -4.25 3.84
CA THR A 142 -5.72 -4.37 4.66
C THR A 142 -5.87 -5.41 5.77
N SER A 143 -7.01 -5.45 6.48
CA SER A 143 -7.31 -6.52 7.44
C SER A 143 -7.54 -7.87 6.76
N GLN A 144 -8.12 -7.85 5.57
CA GLN A 144 -8.26 -9.05 4.74
C GLN A 144 -6.88 -9.61 4.34
N THR A 145 -5.94 -8.75 3.93
CA THR A 145 -4.55 -9.18 3.65
C THR A 145 -3.88 -9.77 4.89
N LEU A 146 -4.02 -9.11 6.05
CA LEU A 146 -3.51 -9.62 7.33
C LEU A 146 -4.03 -11.03 7.64
N SER A 147 -5.28 -11.37 7.28
CA SER A 147 -5.83 -12.70 7.56
C SER A 147 -5.03 -13.83 6.89
N GLY A 148 -4.62 -13.64 5.63
CA GLY A 148 -3.75 -14.57 4.92
C GLY A 148 -2.32 -14.56 5.45
N PHE A 149 -1.74 -13.36 5.62
CA PHE A 149 -0.38 -13.19 6.12
C PHE A 149 -0.18 -13.85 7.49
N ALA A 150 -1.07 -13.56 8.44
CA ALA A 150 -0.97 -14.08 9.81
C ALA A 150 -1.08 -15.62 9.85
N LYS A 151 -1.89 -16.21 8.96
CA LYS A 151 -1.98 -17.66 8.81
C LYS A 151 -0.66 -18.27 8.31
N GLY A 152 0.09 -17.53 7.48
CA GLY A 152 1.42 -17.92 7.02
C GLY A 152 2.48 -17.76 8.11
N LEU A 153 2.37 -16.72 8.93
CA LEU A 153 3.33 -16.38 9.98
C LEU A 153 3.25 -17.33 11.18
N PHE A 154 2.07 -17.50 11.79
CA PHE A 154 1.87 -18.48 12.88
C PHE A 154 0.61 -19.33 12.64
N PRO A 155 0.75 -20.51 12.02
CA PRO A 155 -0.40 -21.31 11.56
C PRO A 155 -1.34 -21.80 12.67
N SER A 156 -0.87 -21.88 13.92
CA SER A 156 -1.60 -22.35 15.10
C SER A 156 -2.52 -21.30 15.71
N ILE A 157 -2.30 -20.01 15.44
CA ILE A 157 -3.08 -18.93 16.02
C ILE A 157 -4.37 -18.75 15.23
N LYS A 158 -5.48 -18.70 15.97
CA LYS A 158 -6.83 -18.58 15.39
C LYS A 158 -7.29 -17.14 15.24
N GLU A 159 -6.76 -16.23 16.05
CA GLU A 159 -7.16 -14.83 16.08
C GLU A 159 -6.06 -13.92 16.63
N TYR A 160 -6.03 -12.70 16.09
CA TYR A 160 -5.17 -11.61 16.52
C TYR A 160 -5.99 -10.34 16.72
N PRO A 161 -5.66 -9.51 17.73
CA PRO A 161 -6.05 -8.11 17.66
C PRO A 161 -5.27 -7.45 16.51
N ALA A 162 -5.98 -6.69 15.69
CA ALA A 162 -5.38 -5.73 14.77
C ALA A 162 -5.77 -4.33 15.25
N TYR A 163 -4.78 -3.44 15.37
CA TYR A 163 -5.03 -2.06 15.75
C TYR A 163 -5.39 -1.24 14.50
N VAL A 164 -6.29 -0.28 14.68
CA VAL A 164 -6.68 0.70 13.67
C VAL A 164 -6.85 2.04 14.37
N GLN A 165 -6.37 3.12 13.75
CA GLN A 165 -6.58 4.47 14.27
C GLN A 165 -7.91 5.03 13.76
N ALA A 166 -8.47 6.03 14.45
CA ALA A 166 -9.62 6.75 13.94
C ALA A 166 -9.28 7.39 12.59
N SER A 167 -10.20 7.29 11.62
CA SER A 167 -9.93 7.68 10.22
C SER A 167 -9.44 9.13 10.07
N ASN A 168 -9.92 10.06 10.87
CA ASN A 168 -9.50 11.46 10.80
C ASN A 168 -8.06 11.73 11.30
N ILE A 169 -7.40 10.75 11.89
CA ILE A 169 -6.02 10.85 12.40
C ILE A 169 -5.14 9.66 12.01
N ASP A 170 -5.64 8.74 11.17
CA ASP A 170 -4.93 7.51 10.83
C ASP A 170 -3.64 7.81 10.07
N SER A 171 -2.49 7.68 10.73
CA SER A 171 -1.16 7.91 10.13
C SER A 171 -0.78 6.85 9.10
N LEU A 172 -1.44 5.69 9.08
CA LEU A 172 -1.14 4.57 8.17
C LEU A 172 -1.89 4.67 6.84
N ALA A 173 -3.09 5.26 6.85
CA ALA A 173 -3.81 5.71 5.66
C ALA A 173 -4.15 7.19 5.84
N PRO A 174 -3.18 8.09 5.59
CA PRO A 174 -3.20 9.48 6.06
C PRO A 174 -4.36 10.31 5.50
N SER A 175 -5.50 10.28 6.20
CA SER A 175 -6.69 11.11 5.94
C SER A 175 -6.84 12.29 6.90
N PHE A 176 -5.84 12.56 7.74
CA PHE A 176 -5.80 13.78 8.54
C PHE A 176 -5.77 15.04 7.66
N SER A 177 -6.33 16.13 8.19
CA SER A 177 -6.38 17.41 7.47
C SER A 177 -4.99 18.05 7.43
N CYS A 178 -4.58 18.48 6.24
CA CYS A 178 -3.34 19.21 6.03
C CYS A 178 -3.45 20.08 4.77
N ASN A 179 -3.74 21.37 4.95
CA ASN A 179 -3.98 22.29 3.83
C ASN A 179 -2.75 22.45 2.94
N LEU A 180 -1.55 22.50 3.53
CA LEU A 180 -0.32 22.59 2.75
C LEU A 180 -0.11 21.32 1.90
N ARG A 181 -0.35 20.12 2.45
CA ARG A 181 -0.28 18.87 1.68
C ARG A 181 -1.25 18.91 0.51
N SER A 182 -2.50 19.34 0.74
CA SER A 182 -3.49 19.47 -0.33
C SER A 182 -3.05 20.47 -1.40
N ALA A 183 -2.55 21.64 -1.01
CA ALA A 183 -2.07 22.66 -1.94
C ALA A 183 -0.89 22.18 -2.80
N ILE A 184 0.10 21.52 -2.19
CA ILE A 184 1.23 20.92 -2.92
C ILE A 184 0.72 19.81 -3.86
N GLY A 185 -0.18 18.95 -3.38
CA GLY A 185 -0.79 17.90 -4.20
C GLY A 185 -1.48 18.46 -5.45
N SER A 186 -2.28 19.52 -5.29
CA SER A 186 -2.92 20.22 -6.40
C SER A 186 -1.90 20.82 -7.39
N GLN A 187 -0.81 21.41 -6.90
CA GLN A 187 0.24 21.96 -7.76
C GLN A 187 0.97 20.87 -8.55
N ILE A 188 1.29 19.74 -7.89
CA ILE A 188 1.96 18.60 -8.53
C ILE A 188 1.12 18.04 -9.68
N THR A 189 -0.20 17.98 -9.54
CA THR A 189 -1.09 17.43 -10.57
C THR A 189 -1.78 18.52 -11.40
N ASP A 190 -1.26 19.74 -11.41
CA ASP A 190 -1.86 20.86 -12.15
C ASP A 190 -1.71 20.65 -13.66
N ILE A 191 -2.77 20.91 -14.42
CA ILE A 191 -2.79 20.69 -15.88
C ILE A 191 -1.84 21.63 -16.65
N SER A 192 -1.42 22.75 -16.05
CA SER A 192 -0.41 23.64 -16.63
C SER A 192 1.03 23.21 -16.33
N SER A 193 1.23 22.19 -15.49
CA SER A 193 2.54 21.66 -15.10
C SER A 193 3.00 20.51 -16.03
N THR A 194 4.14 19.88 -15.69
CA THR A 194 4.60 18.65 -16.34
C THR A 194 3.54 17.54 -16.32
N TRP A 195 2.63 17.55 -15.34
CA TRP A 195 1.50 16.63 -15.27
C TRP A 195 0.57 16.76 -16.49
N GLY A 196 0.19 17.98 -16.87
CA GLY A 196 -0.64 18.15 -18.06
C GLY A 196 0.09 17.83 -19.36
N VAL A 197 1.41 18.04 -19.40
CA VAL A 197 2.24 17.67 -20.57
C VAL A 197 2.17 16.15 -20.81
N HIS A 198 2.36 15.31 -19.79
CA HIS A 198 2.32 13.86 -19.99
C HIS A 198 0.91 13.35 -20.36
N LEU A 199 -0.14 13.97 -19.83
CA LEU A 199 -1.52 13.67 -20.22
C LEU A 199 -1.74 14.02 -21.70
N ASN A 200 -1.28 15.19 -22.14
CA ASN A 200 -1.39 15.63 -23.53
C ASN A 200 -0.59 14.72 -24.49
N GLU A 201 0.62 14.31 -24.11
CA GLU A 201 1.45 13.39 -24.90
C GLU A 201 0.84 11.99 -25.03
N SER A 202 -0.07 11.61 -24.12
CA SER A 202 -0.72 10.30 -24.09
C SER A 202 -2.17 10.29 -24.60
N LEU A 203 -2.65 11.39 -25.21
CA LEU A 203 -4.03 11.51 -25.71
C LEU A 203 -4.42 10.43 -26.71
N ALA A 204 -3.54 10.06 -27.65
CA ALA A 204 -3.83 9.00 -28.61
C ALA A 204 -4.03 7.63 -27.94
N LEU A 205 -3.32 7.36 -26.83
CA LEU A 205 -3.54 6.15 -26.03
C LEU A 205 -4.87 6.26 -25.26
N ARG A 206 -5.20 7.45 -24.76
CA ARG A 206 -6.48 7.71 -24.08
C ARG A 206 -7.67 7.46 -24.99
N GLU A 207 -7.61 7.95 -26.22
CA GLU A 207 -8.66 7.72 -27.23
C GLU A 207 -8.86 6.22 -27.50
N ARG A 208 -7.77 5.46 -27.70
CA ARG A 208 -7.86 4.00 -27.88
C ARG A 208 -8.45 3.29 -26.66
N PHE A 209 -8.06 3.71 -25.45
CA PHE A 209 -8.61 3.17 -24.22
C PHE A 209 -10.12 3.49 -24.10
N ASN A 210 -10.53 4.73 -24.36
CA ASN A 210 -11.92 5.17 -24.30
C ASN A 210 -12.80 4.48 -25.35
N ASN A 211 -12.27 4.17 -26.53
CA ASN A 211 -12.97 3.37 -27.54
C ASN A 211 -13.29 1.94 -27.07
N VAL A 212 -12.50 1.41 -26.13
CA VAL A 212 -12.76 0.11 -25.48
C VAL A 212 -13.70 0.29 -24.28
N SER A 213 -13.38 1.22 -23.37
CA SER A 213 -14.06 1.36 -22.08
C SER A 213 -15.41 2.08 -22.15
N GLY A 214 -15.66 2.85 -23.21
CA GLY A 214 -16.84 3.69 -23.34
C GLY A 214 -16.84 4.92 -22.43
N ILE A 215 -15.70 5.26 -21.82
CA ILE A 215 -15.57 6.48 -21.01
C ILE A 215 -15.65 7.71 -21.92
N GLU A 216 -16.54 8.63 -21.56
CA GLU A 216 -16.73 9.89 -22.28
C GLU A 216 -15.52 10.82 -22.11
N GLU A 217 -15.25 11.67 -23.11
CA GLU A 217 -14.12 12.60 -23.07
C GLU A 217 -14.24 13.66 -21.96
N ASN A 218 -15.47 14.04 -21.62
CA ASN A 218 -15.81 15.02 -20.60
C ASN A 218 -16.25 14.38 -19.26
N ASP A 219 -15.72 13.20 -18.94
CA ASP A 219 -16.00 12.53 -17.68
C ASP A 219 -15.62 13.41 -16.48
N THR A 220 -16.43 13.34 -15.43
CA THR A 220 -16.16 14.01 -14.14
C THR A 220 -15.69 13.04 -13.05
N ALA A 221 -15.58 11.75 -13.41
CA ALA A 221 -15.17 10.69 -12.50
C ALA A 221 -13.64 10.59 -12.36
N GLY A 222 -12.87 11.39 -13.10
CA GLY A 222 -11.42 11.48 -12.96
C GLY A 222 -10.66 10.51 -13.86
N TRP A 223 -11.31 9.90 -14.85
CA TRP A 223 -10.62 9.00 -15.79
C TRP A 223 -9.64 9.77 -16.67
N ALA A 224 -9.93 11.01 -17.04
CA ALA A 224 -9.03 11.84 -17.84
C ALA A 224 -7.93 12.58 -17.04
N THR A 225 -7.97 12.58 -15.70
CA THR A 225 -7.04 13.38 -14.87
C THR A 225 -5.74 12.65 -14.50
N SER A 226 -5.70 11.32 -14.68
CA SER A 226 -4.55 10.46 -14.44
C SER A 226 -4.69 9.13 -15.18
N TRP A 227 -3.65 8.31 -15.16
CA TRP A 227 -3.67 6.91 -15.58
C TRP A 227 -3.94 5.94 -14.42
N ASP A 228 -4.29 6.43 -13.21
CA ASP A 228 -4.60 5.61 -12.03
C ASP A 228 -5.77 4.65 -12.27
N HIS A 229 -6.94 5.15 -12.70
CA HIS A 229 -8.11 4.31 -12.92
C HIS A 229 -7.87 3.25 -14.01
N PRO A 230 -7.33 3.59 -15.20
CA PRO A 230 -6.94 2.57 -16.19
C PRO A 230 -5.93 1.56 -15.64
N TYR A 231 -4.92 2.02 -14.90
CA TYR A 231 -3.91 1.13 -14.32
C TYR A 231 -4.54 0.14 -13.34
N ASP A 232 -5.32 0.61 -12.36
CA ASP A 232 -5.95 -0.23 -11.35
C ASP A 232 -6.88 -1.27 -11.99
N ASN A 233 -7.73 -0.82 -12.92
CA ASN A 233 -8.67 -1.66 -13.65
C ASN A 233 -7.98 -2.81 -14.40
N LEU A 234 -6.95 -2.49 -15.18
CA LEU A 234 -6.25 -3.45 -16.03
C LEU A 234 -5.30 -4.33 -15.22
N SER A 235 -4.56 -3.77 -14.27
CA SER A 235 -3.64 -4.53 -13.43
C SER A 235 -4.38 -5.53 -12.55
N ALA A 236 -5.55 -5.17 -12.00
CA ALA A 236 -6.39 -6.12 -11.28
C ALA A 236 -6.75 -7.32 -12.17
N LYS A 237 -7.12 -7.12 -13.44
CA LYS A 237 -7.42 -8.23 -14.36
C LYS A 237 -6.18 -9.08 -14.65
N GLN A 238 -5.10 -8.46 -15.11
CA GLN A 238 -3.91 -9.19 -15.55
C GLN A 238 -3.22 -9.94 -14.41
N CYS A 239 -3.20 -9.37 -13.19
CA CYS A 239 -2.68 -10.07 -12.01
C CYS A 239 -3.48 -11.33 -11.63
N HIS A 240 -4.73 -11.45 -12.09
CA HIS A 240 -5.57 -12.64 -11.91
C HIS A 240 -5.63 -13.53 -13.16
N GLY A 241 -4.78 -13.29 -14.16
CA GLY A 241 -4.78 -14.03 -15.42
C GLY A 241 -6.05 -13.82 -16.26
N LYS A 242 -6.82 -12.77 -16.00
CA LYS A 242 -8.01 -12.40 -16.79
C LYS A 242 -7.57 -11.67 -18.08
N PRO A 243 -8.37 -11.75 -19.17
CA PRO A 243 -8.04 -11.08 -20.42
C PRO A 243 -8.08 -9.55 -20.27
N LEU A 244 -7.47 -8.86 -21.23
CA LEU A 244 -7.69 -7.42 -21.42
C LEU A 244 -9.10 -7.19 -21.99
N PRO A 245 -9.74 -6.06 -21.68
CA PRO A 245 -11.12 -5.81 -22.09
C PRO A 245 -11.25 -5.57 -23.60
N CYS A 246 -12.41 -5.95 -24.13
CA CYS A 246 -12.91 -5.52 -25.42
C CYS A 246 -14.12 -4.62 -25.22
N SER A 247 -14.45 -3.80 -26.22
CA SER A 247 -15.65 -2.96 -26.14
C SER A 247 -16.90 -3.82 -26.10
N VAL A 248 -17.77 -3.58 -25.12
CA VAL A 248 -19.08 -4.24 -25.03
C VAL A 248 -20.04 -3.82 -26.15
N ASN A 249 -19.75 -2.70 -26.83
CA ASN A 249 -20.51 -2.21 -27.98
C ASN A 249 -19.97 -2.74 -29.32
N ASN A 250 -18.66 -3.02 -29.39
CA ASN A 250 -18.01 -3.60 -30.56
C ASN A 250 -16.85 -4.52 -30.15
N THR A 251 -17.14 -5.81 -30.00
CA THR A 251 -16.20 -6.82 -29.48
C THR A 251 -14.99 -7.08 -30.39
N ALA A 252 -14.93 -6.50 -31.60
CA ALA A 252 -13.74 -6.52 -32.44
C ALA A 252 -12.67 -5.50 -32.01
N ILE A 253 -13.03 -4.54 -31.16
CA ILE A 253 -12.13 -3.52 -30.62
C ILE A 253 -11.72 -3.95 -29.22
N CYS A 254 -10.46 -4.35 -29.07
CA CYS A 254 -9.89 -4.79 -27.80
C CYS A 254 -8.65 -3.99 -27.45
N LEU A 255 -8.40 -3.84 -26.15
CA LEU A 255 -7.16 -3.23 -25.68
C LEU A 255 -6.00 -4.19 -25.97
N SER A 256 -4.95 -3.69 -26.62
CA SER A 256 -3.76 -4.50 -26.89
C SER A 256 -2.87 -4.62 -25.66
N GLN A 257 -1.99 -5.63 -25.63
CA GLN A 257 -0.99 -5.74 -24.56
C GLN A 257 -0.01 -4.56 -24.59
N ASP A 258 0.28 -3.99 -25.75
CA ASP A 258 1.14 -2.82 -25.88
C ASP A 258 0.50 -1.57 -25.26
N ASP A 259 -0.81 -1.38 -25.45
CA ASP A 259 -1.57 -0.31 -24.78
C ASP A 259 -1.59 -0.52 -23.27
N ALA A 260 -1.87 -1.75 -22.79
CA ALA A 260 -1.84 -2.05 -21.36
C ALA A 260 -0.46 -1.78 -20.75
N ASN A 261 0.61 -2.22 -21.41
CA ASN A 261 1.99 -1.97 -20.98
C ASN A 261 2.33 -0.47 -20.98
N ALA A 262 1.80 0.31 -21.94
CA ALA A 262 1.97 1.76 -21.96
C ALA A 262 1.26 2.43 -20.77
N ILE A 263 0.03 2.01 -20.46
CA ILE A 263 -0.72 2.46 -19.29
C ILE A 263 0.06 2.14 -18.01
N TYR A 264 0.65 0.93 -17.90
CA TYR A 264 1.45 0.58 -16.73
C TYR A 264 2.70 1.44 -16.58
N ARG A 265 3.39 1.76 -17.68
CA ARG A 265 4.54 2.68 -17.63
C ARG A 265 4.11 4.09 -17.20
N LEU A 266 2.96 4.57 -17.68
CA LEU A 266 2.42 5.87 -17.32
C LEU A 266 2.01 5.95 -15.85
N GLY A 267 1.32 4.94 -15.31
CA GLY A 267 1.01 4.92 -13.87
C GLY A 267 2.26 4.87 -13.00
N ASN A 268 3.29 4.10 -13.40
CA ASN A 268 4.58 4.11 -12.70
C ASN A 268 5.25 5.49 -12.74
N TYR A 269 5.22 6.14 -13.90
CA TYR A 269 5.70 7.52 -14.05
C TYR A 269 4.91 8.49 -13.15
N GLU A 270 3.58 8.39 -13.10
CA GLU A 270 2.73 9.27 -12.29
C GLU A 270 3.02 9.15 -10.80
N TYR A 271 3.20 7.93 -10.29
CA TYR A 271 3.63 7.70 -8.91
C TYR A 271 5.04 8.23 -8.66
N ALA A 272 5.98 7.96 -9.57
CA ALA A 272 7.33 8.48 -9.46
C ALA A 272 7.37 10.01 -9.46
N TYR A 273 6.59 10.64 -10.34
CA TYR A 273 6.49 12.09 -10.43
C TYR A 273 5.94 12.68 -9.14
N ARG A 274 4.78 12.18 -8.69
CA ARG A 274 4.07 12.70 -7.52
C ARG A 274 4.86 12.56 -6.23
N TRP A 275 5.49 11.42 -6.00
CA TRP A 275 6.10 11.08 -4.72
C TRP A 275 7.61 11.32 -4.68
N ARG A 276 8.27 11.50 -5.84
CA ARG A 276 9.74 11.61 -5.89
C ARG A 276 10.30 12.68 -6.82
N MET A 277 9.70 12.96 -7.98
CA MET A 277 10.37 13.80 -9.01
C MET A 277 9.89 15.25 -9.02
N ALA A 278 8.61 15.50 -8.72
CA ALA A 278 8.06 16.85 -8.77
C ALA A 278 8.71 17.76 -7.72
N GLU A 279 8.70 19.07 -7.99
CA GLU A 279 9.08 20.06 -6.98
C GLU A 279 8.22 19.86 -5.71
N ASN A 280 8.85 19.95 -4.54
CA ASN A 280 8.22 19.70 -3.24
C ASN A 280 7.68 18.27 -3.01
N SER A 281 7.93 17.29 -3.89
CA SER A 281 7.48 15.89 -3.70
C SER A 281 8.01 15.23 -2.42
N THR A 282 9.24 15.56 -1.99
CA THR A 282 9.77 15.10 -0.70
C THR A 282 8.99 15.69 0.48
N LEU A 283 8.68 16.99 0.45
CA LEU A 283 7.85 17.63 1.47
C LEU A 283 6.42 17.08 1.43
N TYR A 284 5.86 16.84 0.25
CA TYR A 284 4.56 16.20 0.07
C TYR A 284 4.51 14.82 0.73
N SER A 285 5.55 14.01 0.52
CA SER A 285 5.73 12.72 1.18
C SER A 285 5.88 12.84 2.70
N ALA A 286 6.65 13.83 3.18
CA ALA A 286 6.82 14.13 4.60
C ALA A 286 5.52 14.59 5.29
N LEU A 287 4.71 15.41 4.64
CA LEU A 287 3.40 15.81 5.14
C LEU A 287 2.36 14.68 5.09
N THR A 288 2.63 13.63 4.30
CA THR A 288 1.74 12.48 4.14
C THR A 288 2.06 11.38 5.15
N MET A 289 3.32 10.94 5.23
CA MET A 289 3.74 9.82 6.09
C MET A 289 4.62 10.23 7.27
N GLY A 290 4.90 11.53 7.46
CA GLY A 290 5.66 12.04 8.60
C GLY A 290 5.13 11.58 9.96
N PRO A 291 3.80 11.65 10.24
CA PRO A 291 3.26 11.14 11.50
C PRO A 291 3.56 9.66 11.75
N TRP A 292 3.51 8.82 10.71
CA TRP A 292 3.86 7.40 10.83
C TRP A 292 5.37 7.20 11.08
N PHE A 293 6.23 7.99 10.43
CA PHE A 293 7.67 7.96 10.73
C PHE A 293 7.99 8.41 12.16
N LEU A 294 7.24 9.35 12.73
CA LEU A 294 7.39 9.74 14.15
C LEU A 294 7.02 8.58 15.09
N GLU A 295 5.98 7.81 14.76
CA GLU A 295 5.62 6.58 15.49
C GLU A 295 6.74 5.52 15.38
N LEU A 296 7.25 5.25 14.17
CA LEU A 296 8.39 4.36 13.92
C LEU A 296 9.63 4.76 14.74
N GLN A 297 9.99 6.06 14.73
CA GLN A 297 11.09 6.58 15.53
C GLN A 297 10.84 6.40 17.03
N GLY A 298 9.61 6.63 17.49
CA GLY A 298 9.19 6.38 18.86
C GLY A 298 9.37 4.92 19.27
N HIS A 299 8.93 3.98 18.43
CA HIS A 299 9.10 2.55 18.68
C HIS A 299 10.57 2.15 18.78
N MET A 300 11.41 2.58 17.82
CA MET A 300 12.83 2.26 17.81
C MET A 300 13.57 2.84 19.03
N LYS A 301 13.30 4.09 19.40
CA LYS A 301 13.84 4.70 20.62
C LYS A 301 13.42 3.95 21.89
N GLY A 302 12.15 3.54 21.96
CA GLY A 302 11.64 2.74 23.06
C GLY A 302 12.33 1.37 23.18
N ILE A 303 12.77 0.79 22.07
CA ILE A 303 13.58 -0.44 22.08
C ILE A 303 14.99 -0.14 22.59
N MET A 304 15.58 0.99 22.19
CA MET A 304 16.91 1.40 22.61
C MET A 304 17.01 1.70 24.11
N ASP A 305 15.97 2.31 24.70
CA ASP A 305 15.91 2.66 26.12
C ASP A 305 15.25 1.58 27.01
N GLY A 306 14.65 0.55 26.40
CA GLY A 306 14.01 -0.57 27.09
C GLY A 306 12.57 -0.32 27.55
N SER A 307 11.95 0.80 27.19
CA SER A 307 10.55 1.11 27.48
C SER A 307 9.54 0.38 26.57
N ASN A 308 9.98 -0.09 25.40
CA ASN A 308 9.18 -0.86 24.47
C ASN A 308 9.65 -2.33 24.43
N ILE A 309 8.73 -3.27 24.62
CA ILE A 309 9.00 -4.71 24.60
C ILE A 309 8.62 -5.39 23.27
N VAL A 310 7.95 -4.67 22.37
CA VAL A 310 7.50 -5.20 21.08
C VAL A 310 8.72 -5.43 20.18
N LYS A 311 8.98 -6.68 19.80
CA LYS A 311 10.08 -7.04 18.89
C LYS A 311 9.70 -6.90 17.42
N TYR A 312 8.42 -7.08 17.09
CA TYR A 312 7.93 -7.13 15.72
C TYR A 312 6.63 -6.33 15.54
N TYR A 313 6.60 -5.40 14.61
CA TYR A 313 5.41 -4.61 14.28
C TYR A 313 5.14 -4.69 12.77
N HIS A 314 3.90 -4.97 12.36
CA HIS A 314 3.55 -5.01 10.94
C HIS A 314 2.33 -4.15 10.66
N ASN A 315 2.50 -3.18 9.77
CA ASN A 315 1.51 -2.24 9.30
C ASN A 315 1.00 -2.64 7.90
N PHE A 316 -0.28 -2.96 7.76
CA PHE A 316 -0.93 -3.26 6.47
C PHE A 316 -1.61 -2.00 5.92
N ALA A 317 -1.16 -1.57 4.75
CA ALA A 317 -1.42 -0.26 4.19
C ALA A 317 -1.76 -0.33 2.68
N HIS A 318 -1.69 0.82 2.01
CA HIS A 318 -1.98 0.99 0.59
C HIS A 318 -0.73 1.44 -0.18
N ASP A 319 -0.82 1.43 -1.50
CA ASP A 319 0.15 2.11 -2.37
C ASP A 319 0.29 3.59 -2.02
N GLY A 320 -0.83 4.27 -1.74
CA GLY A 320 -0.85 5.65 -1.26
C GLY A 320 -0.18 5.87 0.11
N SER A 321 0.23 4.81 0.81
CA SER A 321 1.04 4.86 2.03
C SER A 321 2.50 4.48 1.75
N VAL A 322 2.72 3.37 1.03
CA VAL A 322 4.07 2.87 0.72
C VAL A 322 4.83 3.82 -0.21
N ALA A 323 4.16 4.40 -1.21
CA ALA A 323 4.79 5.33 -2.15
C ALA A 323 5.35 6.59 -1.46
N PRO A 324 4.61 7.30 -0.59
CA PRO A 324 5.19 8.39 0.20
C PRO A 324 6.22 7.94 1.23
N VAL A 325 6.19 6.71 1.75
CA VAL A 325 7.31 6.19 2.57
C VAL A 325 8.59 6.15 1.75
N LEU A 326 8.53 5.59 0.54
CA LEU A 326 9.67 5.56 -0.38
C LEU A 326 10.08 6.97 -0.87
N GLY A 327 9.10 7.85 -1.09
CA GLY A 327 9.31 9.25 -1.46
C GLY A 327 10.04 10.05 -0.38
N LEU A 328 9.64 9.89 0.89
CA LEU A 328 10.29 10.51 2.05
C LEU A 328 11.73 9.99 2.21
N LEU A 329 11.95 8.69 2.04
CA LEU A 329 13.29 8.09 2.03
C LEU A 329 14.09 8.42 0.75
N GLN A 330 13.47 9.11 -0.21
CA GLN A 330 14.06 9.52 -1.48
C GLN A 330 14.69 8.36 -2.25
N ILE A 331 13.90 7.29 -2.45
CA ILE A 331 14.27 6.13 -3.28
C ILE A 331 14.93 6.58 -4.59
N ASP A 332 16.00 5.89 -4.98
CA ASP A 332 16.79 6.18 -6.18
C ASP A 332 16.02 5.85 -7.47
N GLN A 333 15.25 4.77 -7.45
CA GLN A 333 14.44 4.29 -8.57
C GLN A 333 12.97 4.27 -8.14
N PRO A 334 12.25 5.39 -8.28
CA PRO A 334 10.85 5.46 -7.88
C PRO A 334 9.95 4.59 -8.77
N VAL A 335 8.90 4.04 -8.17
CA VAL A 335 7.98 3.09 -8.81
C VAL A 335 6.60 3.21 -8.16
N TRP A 336 5.53 2.76 -8.84
CA TRP A 336 4.29 2.45 -8.15
C TRP A 336 4.49 1.14 -7.37
N PRO A 337 4.43 1.15 -6.02
CA PRO A 337 4.67 -0.06 -5.23
C PRO A 337 3.64 -1.14 -5.60
N GLY A 338 4.09 -2.31 -6.06
CA GLY A 338 3.23 -3.41 -6.49
C GLY A 338 2.38 -3.99 -5.35
N MET A 339 1.27 -4.67 -5.65
CA MET A 339 0.46 -5.32 -4.61
C MET A 339 1.32 -6.30 -3.78
N GLY A 340 1.25 -6.21 -2.46
CA GLY A 340 2.09 -7.01 -1.57
C GLY A 340 3.52 -6.51 -1.38
N SER A 341 3.94 -5.41 -2.03
CA SER A 341 5.25 -4.79 -1.78
C SER A 341 5.38 -4.36 -0.32
N GLU A 342 6.59 -4.40 0.21
CA GLU A 342 6.86 -4.03 1.60
C GLU A 342 8.10 -3.16 1.76
N VAL A 343 8.09 -2.32 2.80
CA VAL A 343 9.29 -1.68 3.34
C VAL A 343 9.52 -2.21 4.75
N VAL A 344 10.67 -2.83 4.97
CA VAL A 344 11.05 -3.42 6.25
C VAL A 344 12.15 -2.59 6.89
N PHE A 345 11.94 -2.17 8.13
CA PHE A 345 12.88 -1.44 8.96
C PHE A 345 13.38 -2.36 10.07
N GLU A 346 14.68 -2.64 10.06
CA GLU A 346 15.36 -3.44 11.08
C GLU A 346 16.23 -2.53 11.95
N LEU A 347 16.15 -2.69 13.27
CA LEU A 347 17.06 -2.06 14.22
C LEU A 347 18.05 -3.11 14.76
N TRP A 348 19.33 -2.86 14.56
CA TRP A 348 20.43 -3.73 14.97
C TRP A 348 21.25 -3.06 16.06
N GLN A 349 21.77 -3.83 17.01
CA GLN A 349 22.72 -3.37 18.01
C GLN A 349 24.07 -4.06 17.80
N LYS A 350 25.14 -3.29 17.74
CA LYS A 350 26.49 -3.85 17.67
C LYS A 350 26.92 -4.33 19.06
N SER A 351 27.29 -5.61 19.16
CA SER A 351 27.61 -6.28 20.42
C SER A 351 28.78 -5.63 21.16
N SER A 352 29.71 -4.99 20.45
CA SER A 352 30.92 -4.40 21.02
C SER A 352 30.76 -2.99 21.57
N SER A 353 29.71 -2.23 21.20
CA SER A 353 29.67 -0.77 21.46
C SER A 353 28.33 -0.19 21.88
N SER A 354 27.30 -1.02 22.13
CA SER A 354 25.92 -0.56 22.38
C SER A 354 25.34 0.37 21.30
N SER A 355 26.05 0.59 20.20
CA SER A 355 25.66 1.44 19.08
C SER A 355 24.56 0.76 18.27
N TYR A 356 23.62 1.55 17.77
CA TYR A 356 22.50 1.06 16.99
C TYR A 356 22.65 1.41 15.51
N TYR A 357 22.15 0.52 14.67
CA TYR A 357 22.21 0.60 13.22
C TYR A 357 20.83 0.28 12.65
N VAL A 358 20.48 0.91 11.54
CA VAL A 358 19.22 0.70 10.83
C VAL A 358 19.50 0.10 9.47
N ARG A 359 18.74 -0.94 9.13
CA ARG A 359 18.65 -1.45 7.76
C ARG A 359 17.23 -1.28 7.27
N VAL A 360 17.07 -0.73 6.08
CA VAL A 360 15.78 -0.55 5.43
C VAL A 360 15.78 -1.33 4.13
N MET A 361 14.79 -2.19 3.93
CA MET A 361 14.65 -2.97 2.71
C MET A 361 13.35 -2.62 2.02
N PHE A 362 13.37 -2.53 0.69
CA PHE A 362 12.17 -2.48 -0.14
C PHE A 362 12.14 -3.77 -0.96
N ASP A 363 11.03 -4.50 -0.90
CA ASP A 363 10.84 -5.72 -1.69
C ASP A 363 11.96 -6.76 -1.50
N GLY A 364 12.44 -6.88 -0.26
CA GLY A 364 13.48 -7.84 0.15
C GLY A 364 14.92 -7.42 -0.15
N GLN A 365 15.15 -6.23 -0.74
CA GLN A 365 16.48 -5.72 -1.04
C GLN A 365 16.79 -4.44 -0.24
N PRO A 366 18.03 -4.23 0.24
CA PRO A 366 18.41 -2.97 0.87
C PRO A 366 18.04 -1.77 0.00
N LEU A 367 17.31 -0.83 0.59
CA LEU A 367 16.77 0.32 -0.12
C LEU A 367 17.90 1.25 -0.54
N LYS A 368 18.02 1.49 -1.84
CA LYS A 368 18.92 2.50 -2.38
C LYS A 368 18.20 3.85 -2.46
N THR A 369 18.78 4.87 -1.85
CA THR A 369 18.33 6.26 -1.93
C THR A 369 19.22 7.05 -2.89
N SER A 370 18.72 8.18 -3.38
CA SER A 370 19.55 9.14 -4.13
C SER A 370 20.21 10.18 -3.21
N THR A 371 20.17 9.97 -1.89
CA THR A 371 20.70 10.92 -0.89
C THR A 371 22.11 10.49 -0.50
N PRO A 372 22.87 11.32 0.25
CA PRO A 372 24.15 10.91 0.81
C PRO A 372 24.08 9.69 1.75
N LEU A 373 22.88 9.26 2.18
CA LEU A 373 22.72 7.99 2.91
C LEU A 373 23.05 6.78 2.02
N GLY A 374 22.94 6.89 0.70
CA GLY A 374 23.26 5.82 -0.24
C GLY A 374 22.34 4.62 -0.10
N VAL A 375 22.92 3.45 0.19
CA VAL A 375 22.14 2.23 0.46
C VAL A 375 21.87 2.15 1.96
N LEU A 376 20.60 2.03 2.35
CA LEU A 376 20.17 1.92 3.74
C LEU A 376 20.43 0.50 4.29
N ASP A 377 21.69 0.08 4.28
CA ASP A 377 22.14 -1.21 4.78
C ASP A 377 23.09 -0.99 5.96
N MET A 378 22.59 -1.18 7.18
CA MET A 378 23.36 -1.00 8.42
C MET A 378 23.94 0.42 8.57
N ILE A 379 23.17 1.46 8.24
CA ILE A 379 23.55 2.86 8.52
C ILE A 379 23.40 3.15 10.01
N SER A 380 24.14 4.11 10.57
CA SER A 380 24.02 4.40 12.01
C SER A 380 22.64 4.96 12.35
N TRP A 381 22.12 4.64 13.54
CA TRP A 381 20.86 5.21 14.02
C TRP A 381 20.87 6.75 13.96
N GLU A 382 21.99 7.38 14.34
CA GLU A 382 22.14 8.84 14.35
C GLU A 382 22.05 9.44 12.94
N GLN A 383 22.58 8.75 11.92
CA GLN A 383 22.45 9.16 10.53
C GLN A 383 21.00 9.08 10.05
N PHE A 384 20.31 7.98 10.39
CA PHE A 384 18.90 7.79 10.03
C PHE A 384 18.00 8.81 10.75
N GLU A 385 18.18 8.98 12.05
CA GLU A 385 17.43 9.94 12.87
C GLU A 385 17.67 11.38 12.40
N GLY A 386 18.93 11.75 12.13
CA GLY A 386 19.28 13.06 11.60
C GLY A 386 18.58 13.33 10.26
N TYR A 387 18.60 12.36 9.35
CA TYR A 387 17.88 12.47 8.08
C TYR A 387 16.38 12.69 8.26
N LEU A 388 15.72 11.91 9.13
CA LEU A 388 14.29 12.08 9.39
C LEU A 388 13.99 13.44 10.01
N LYS A 389 14.83 13.92 10.94
CA LYS A 389 14.68 15.25 11.55
C LYS A 389 14.81 16.38 10.54
N ASP A 390 15.69 16.25 9.55
CA ASP A 390 15.90 17.25 8.51
C ASP A 390 14.79 17.21 7.44
N THR A 391 14.16 16.03 7.25
CA THR A 391 13.15 15.81 6.20
C THR A 391 11.72 16.06 6.70
N ILE A 392 11.42 15.72 7.96
CA ILE A 392 10.09 15.85 8.56
C ILE A 392 10.01 17.19 9.31
N PRO A 393 9.05 18.07 8.96
CA PRO A 393 8.86 19.32 9.70
C PRO A 393 8.66 19.08 11.21
N ALA A 394 9.39 19.80 12.05
CA ALA A 394 9.31 19.64 13.51
C ALA A 394 7.90 19.96 14.07
N ASP A 395 7.20 20.92 13.46
CA ASP A 395 5.80 21.24 13.77
C ASP A 395 4.90 20.86 12.56
N LEU A 396 4.64 19.56 12.42
CA LEU A 396 3.76 19.03 11.36
C LEU A 396 2.36 19.64 11.39
N VAL A 397 1.79 19.86 12.58
CA VAL A 397 0.44 20.42 12.71
C VAL A 397 0.42 21.89 12.31
N GLY A 398 1.39 22.68 12.77
CA GLY A 398 1.52 24.09 12.40
C GLY A 398 1.75 24.27 10.91
N ILE A 399 2.68 23.53 10.31
CA ILE A 399 2.97 23.65 8.88
C ILE A 399 1.78 23.19 8.01
N CYS A 400 1.04 22.17 8.44
CA CYS A 400 -0.18 21.74 7.75
C CYS A 400 -1.26 22.83 7.71
N ASN A 401 -1.31 23.68 8.73
CA ASN A 401 -2.26 24.80 8.85
C ASN A 401 -1.71 26.14 8.35
N SER A 402 -0.47 26.18 7.84
CA SER A 402 0.19 27.42 7.38
C SER A 402 -0.45 28.03 6.13
N VAL A 403 -1.19 27.22 5.38
CA VAL A 403 -1.96 27.64 4.20
C VAL A 403 -3.45 27.61 4.57
N LYS A 404 -4.18 28.67 4.19
CA LYS A 404 -5.64 28.69 4.34
C LYS A 404 -6.24 27.57 3.49
N SER A 405 -7.26 26.87 4.01
CA SER A 405 -8.00 25.93 3.17
C SER A 405 -8.55 26.68 1.97
N SER A 406 -8.30 26.20 0.76
CA SER A 406 -9.11 26.59 -0.40
C SER A 406 -10.53 26.13 -0.08
N SER A 407 -11.37 27.06 0.36
CA SER A 407 -12.79 26.82 0.56
C SER A 407 -13.38 26.31 -0.76
N SER A 408 -13.93 25.09 -0.72
CA SER A 408 -14.76 24.49 -1.75
C SER A 408 -15.98 25.36 -2.06
#